data_AF-A0A2V5SV51-F1
#
_entry.id   AF-A0A2V5SV51-F1
#
_cell.length_a   1.000
_cell.length_b   1.000
_cell.length_c   1.000
_cell.angle_alpha   90.00
_cell.angle_beta   90.00
_cell.angle_gamma   90.00
#
_symmetry.space_group_name_H-M   'P 1'
#
loop_
_entity.id
_entity.type
_entity.pdbx_description
1 polymer ?
#
loop_
_entity_poly.entity_id
_entity_poly.type
_entity_poly.pdbx_seq_one_letter_code
_entity_poly.pdbx_strand_id
1 'polypeptide(L)'
;MVWPPGLQNFLVNRGARKGGLCFQWAAELLLRLDALKLQTLELHWGESFPGTMGEHNVIVVTAKGQSFTQGILLDNWRYSGHLVWAPVVSDPEYDWKENKAELTRRLQTRAIVGSTTETSARVARVLDRSEDPAHRSRYPQGKDDGPR
;
A
#
# COMPACT_ATOMS: atom_id res chain seq x y z
N MET A 1 -9.26 -9.96 24.91
CA MET A 1 -10.14 -10.92 24.24
C MET A 1 -9.88 -10.83 22.74
N VAL A 2 -9.04 -11.72 22.22
CA VAL A 2 -8.64 -11.74 20.80
C VAL A 2 -9.80 -12.37 20.04
N TRP A 3 -10.44 -11.60 19.16
CA TRP A 3 -11.53 -12.13 18.33
C TRP A 3 -10.97 -13.16 17.34
N PRO A 4 -11.70 -14.25 17.03
CA PRO A 4 -11.24 -15.24 16.08
C PRO A 4 -10.96 -14.57 14.72
N PRO A 5 -9.86 -14.91 14.04
CA PRO A 5 -9.49 -14.31 12.75
C PRO A 5 -10.63 -14.36 11.71
N GLY A 6 -11.41 -15.45 11.68
CA GLY A 6 -12.60 -15.57 10.81
C GLY A 6 -13.77 -14.64 11.16
N LEU A 7 -13.94 -14.27 12.44
CA LEU A 7 -15.05 -13.42 12.89
C LEU A 7 -14.78 -11.93 12.55
N GLN A 8 -13.50 -11.54 12.46
CA GLN A 8 -13.09 -10.23 11.95
C GLN A 8 -13.32 -10.10 10.44
N ASN A 9 -12.97 -11.15 9.67
CA ASN A 9 -13.25 -11.20 8.22
C ASN A 9 -14.76 -11.13 7.93
N PHE A 10 -15.59 -11.81 8.73
CA PHE A 10 -17.05 -11.77 8.63
C PHE A 10 -17.64 -10.36 8.77
N LEU A 11 -17.17 -9.57 9.74
CA LEU A 11 -17.70 -8.22 9.99
C LEU A 11 -17.36 -7.21 8.88
N VAL A 12 -16.26 -7.43 8.17
CA VAL A 12 -15.85 -6.54 7.07
C VAL A 12 -16.49 -6.94 5.75
N ASN A 13 -16.59 -8.23 5.43
CA ASN A 13 -17.27 -8.67 4.21
C ASN A 13 -18.77 -8.27 4.21
N ARG A 14 -19.35 -8.04 5.39
CA ARG A 14 -20.70 -7.49 5.59
C ARG A 14 -20.79 -5.96 5.66
N GLY A 15 -19.67 -5.24 5.49
CA GLY A 15 -19.63 -3.77 5.46
C GLY A 15 -19.75 -3.06 6.82
N ALA A 16 -19.58 -3.75 7.96
CA ALA A 16 -19.85 -3.19 9.28
C ALA A 16 -18.64 -2.51 9.97
N ARG A 17 -17.40 -2.62 9.44
CA ARG A 17 -16.21 -1.92 9.97
C ARG A 17 -15.23 -1.48 8.87
N LYS A 18 -14.57 -0.34 9.10
CA LYS A 18 -13.64 0.34 8.16
C LYS A 18 -12.15 -0.08 8.30
N GLY A 19 -11.80 -1.09 9.11
CA GLY A 19 -10.39 -1.55 9.22
C GLY A 19 -10.15 -2.68 10.24
N GLY A 20 -9.00 -3.35 10.10
CA GLY A 20 -8.56 -4.50 10.93
C GLY A 20 -8.16 -5.77 10.14
N LEU A 21 -7.92 -5.64 8.83
CA LEU A 21 -7.94 -6.78 7.90
C LEU A 21 -6.58 -7.39 7.63
N CYS A 22 -6.52 -8.71 7.46
CA CYS A 22 -5.34 -9.43 6.96
C CYS A 22 -4.72 -8.74 5.74
N PHE A 23 -5.56 -8.27 4.80
CA PHE A 23 -5.09 -7.55 3.62
C PHE A 23 -4.40 -6.22 3.95
N GLN A 24 -4.84 -5.48 4.98
CA GLN A 24 -4.24 -4.17 5.31
C GLN A 24 -2.85 -4.37 5.89
N TRP A 25 -2.71 -5.35 6.78
CA TRP A 25 -1.43 -5.75 7.35
C TRP A 25 -0.46 -6.28 6.30
N ALA A 26 -0.93 -7.10 5.36
CA ALA A 26 -0.15 -7.53 4.21
C ALA A 26 0.22 -6.37 3.27
N ALA A 27 -0.68 -5.41 3.04
CA ALA A 27 -0.37 -4.19 2.27
C ALA A 27 0.77 -3.40 2.92
N GLU A 28 0.63 -3.07 4.20
CA GLU A 28 1.62 -2.29 4.93
C GLU A 28 2.97 -3.00 4.97
N LEU A 29 2.97 -4.33 5.12
CA LEU A 29 4.19 -5.13 5.04
C LEU A 29 4.83 -5.06 3.64
N LEU A 30 4.04 -5.27 2.59
CA LEU A 30 4.49 -5.15 1.19
C LEU A 30 5.12 -3.78 0.93
N LEU A 31 4.47 -2.72 1.39
CA LEU A 31 4.93 -1.35 1.18
C LEU A 31 6.24 -1.04 1.91
N ARG A 32 6.42 -1.61 3.11
CA ARG A 32 7.68 -1.49 3.87
C ARG A 32 8.80 -2.29 3.20
N LEU A 33 8.50 -3.50 2.71
CA LEU A 33 9.48 -4.34 2.00
C LEU A 33 9.89 -3.74 0.65
N ASP A 34 8.94 -3.20 -0.12
CA ASP A 34 9.23 -2.52 -1.40
C ASP A 34 10.09 -1.25 -1.20
N ALA A 35 9.90 -0.54 -0.09
CA ALA A 35 10.71 0.62 0.24
C ALA A 35 12.19 0.28 0.49
N LEU A 36 12.51 -0.97 0.85
CA LEU A 36 13.89 -1.44 1.02
C LEU A 36 14.61 -1.68 -0.31
N LYS A 37 13.89 -1.66 -1.44
CA LYS A 37 14.44 -1.84 -2.81
C LYS A 37 15.40 -3.04 -2.90
N LEU A 38 14.95 -4.17 -2.37
CA LEU A 38 15.67 -5.43 -2.37
C LEU A 38 15.98 -5.86 -3.81
N GLN A 39 17.26 -6.10 -4.11
CA GLN A 39 17.71 -6.44 -5.47
C GLN A 39 17.70 -7.96 -5.76
N THR A 40 17.83 -8.75 -4.70
CA THR A 40 17.97 -10.21 -4.76
C THR A 40 16.69 -10.97 -4.43
N LEU A 41 15.67 -10.27 -3.93
CA LEU A 41 14.43 -10.85 -3.45
C LEU A 41 13.24 -10.31 -4.25
N GLU A 42 12.28 -11.19 -4.52
CA GLU A 42 11.01 -10.86 -5.14
C GLU A 42 9.88 -10.97 -4.10
N LEU A 43 8.92 -10.04 -4.20
CA LEU A 43 7.75 -9.97 -3.33
C LEU A 43 6.54 -10.45 -4.11
N HIS A 44 5.74 -11.31 -3.49
CA HIS A 44 4.56 -11.91 -4.08
C HIS A 44 3.38 -11.73 -3.15
N TRP A 45 2.20 -11.46 -3.73
CA TRP A 45 0.95 -11.45 -2.97
C TRP A 45 0.44 -12.88 -2.84
N GLY A 46 0.39 -13.40 -1.62
CA GLY A 46 -0.18 -14.70 -1.31
C GLY A 46 -1.61 -14.54 -0.81
N GLU A 47 -2.53 -15.28 -1.40
CA GLU A 47 -3.96 -15.26 -1.06
C GLU A 47 -4.44 -16.70 -0.86
N SER A 48 -5.20 -16.92 0.20
CA SER A 48 -5.85 -18.18 0.48
C SER A 48 -7.35 -17.99 0.64
N PHE A 49 -8.13 -18.94 0.12
CA PHE A 49 -9.60 -18.96 0.13
C PHE A 49 -10.28 -17.62 -0.26
N PRO A 50 -9.94 -17.02 -1.42
CA PRO A 50 -10.49 -15.74 -1.86
C PRO A 50 -12.02 -15.76 -1.92
N GLY A 51 -12.67 -14.70 -1.42
CA GLY A 51 -14.13 -14.55 -1.43
C GLY A 51 -14.87 -15.38 -0.39
N THR A 52 -14.16 -16.05 0.52
CA THR A 52 -14.76 -16.84 1.62
C THR A 52 -14.57 -16.17 2.98
N MET A 53 -15.16 -16.73 4.03
CA MET A 53 -14.94 -16.26 5.41
C MET A 53 -13.53 -16.56 5.94
N GLY A 54 -12.84 -17.53 5.32
CA GLY A 54 -11.46 -17.92 5.65
C GLY A 54 -10.41 -17.19 4.82
N GLU A 55 -10.80 -16.15 4.07
CA GLU A 55 -9.86 -15.42 3.21
C GLU A 55 -8.69 -14.87 4.03
N HIS A 56 -7.48 -15.21 3.60
CA HIS A 56 -6.27 -14.74 4.26
C HIS A 56 -5.25 -14.29 3.23
N ASN A 57 -4.60 -13.18 3.52
CA ASN A 57 -3.66 -12.51 2.63
C ASN A 57 -2.33 -12.30 3.35
N VAL A 58 -1.25 -12.67 2.69
CA VAL A 58 0.13 -12.61 3.21
C VAL A 58 1.10 -12.16 2.13
N ILE A 59 2.31 -11.81 2.51
CA ILE A 59 3.39 -11.53 1.56
C ILE A 59 4.33 -12.71 1.53
N VAL A 60 4.56 -13.26 0.34
CA VAL A 60 5.56 -14.30 0.13
C VAL A 60 6.82 -13.66 -0.45
N VAL A 61 7.97 -14.02 0.09
CA VAL A 61 9.28 -13.57 -0.36
C VAL A 61 10.02 -14.74 -0.97
N THR A 62 10.54 -14.56 -2.18
CA THR A 62 11.36 -15.56 -2.87
C THR A 62 12.72 -14.95 -3.25
N ALA A 63 13.71 -15.79 -3.56
CA ALA A 63 14.87 -15.29 -4.27
C ALA A 63 14.49 -15.01 -5.73
N LYS A 64 15.17 -14.05 -6.36
CA LYS A 64 14.92 -13.66 -7.75
C LYS A 64 14.90 -14.88 -8.69
N GLY A 65 13.81 -15.04 -9.45
CA GLY A 65 13.62 -16.17 -10.37
C GLY A 65 13.18 -17.50 -9.73
N GLN A 66 12.96 -17.56 -8.41
CA GLN A 66 12.33 -18.72 -7.77
C GLN A 66 10.81 -18.68 -7.92
N SER A 67 10.18 -19.86 -7.87
CA SER A 67 8.73 -19.96 -7.89
C SER A 67 8.12 -19.54 -6.54
N PHE A 68 6.87 -19.09 -6.58
CA PHE A 68 6.09 -18.73 -5.40
C PHE A 68 6.06 -19.84 -4.33
N THR A 69 5.95 -21.10 -4.74
CA THR A 69 5.86 -22.25 -3.82
C THR A 69 7.17 -22.52 -3.06
N GLN A 70 8.30 -22.05 -3.58
CA GLN A 70 9.59 -22.11 -2.89
C GLN A 70 9.83 -20.93 -1.95
N GLY A 71 8.90 -19.97 -1.92
CA GLY A 71 9.01 -18.79 -1.10
C GLY A 71 8.75 -19.03 0.38
N ILE A 72 9.09 -18.02 1.17
CA ILE A 72 8.77 -17.91 2.59
C ILE A 72 7.60 -16.94 2.71
N LEU A 73 6.48 -17.40 3.25
CA LEU A 73 5.36 -16.54 3.60
C LEU A 73 5.68 -15.72 4.85
N LEU A 74 5.20 -14.49 4.89
CA LEU A 74 5.30 -13.57 6.00
C LEU A 74 3.90 -13.13 6.40
N ASP A 75 3.49 -13.51 7.60
CA ASP A 75 2.16 -13.28 8.14
C ASP A 75 2.27 -12.58 9.50
N ASN A 76 2.05 -11.26 9.48
CA ASN A 76 2.09 -10.40 10.66
C ASN A 76 0.71 -10.26 11.33
N TRP A 77 -0.32 -10.92 10.82
CA TRP A 77 -1.70 -10.76 11.30
C TRP A 77 -2.18 -11.97 12.11
N ARG A 78 -1.82 -13.20 11.74
CA ARG A 78 -2.32 -14.45 12.36
C ARG A 78 -2.21 -14.47 13.89
N TYR A 79 -1.18 -13.86 14.45
CA TYR A 79 -1.00 -13.70 15.90
C TYR A 79 -0.89 -12.24 16.34
N SER A 80 -1.73 -11.36 15.76
CA SER A 80 -1.93 -9.97 16.20
C SER A 80 -0.64 -9.14 16.30
N GLY A 81 0.22 -9.22 15.28
CA GLY A 81 1.47 -8.47 15.20
C GLY A 81 2.75 -9.29 15.41
N HIS A 82 2.64 -10.54 15.88
CA HIS A 82 3.78 -11.46 15.84
C HIS A 82 3.98 -11.97 14.42
N LEU A 83 5.18 -11.76 13.87
CA LEU A 83 5.54 -12.22 12.55
C LEU A 83 5.67 -13.75 12.53
N VAL A 84 4.74 -14.40 11.83
CA VAL A 84 4.85 -15.81 11.44
C VAL A 84 5.56 -15.87 10.10
N TRP A 85 6.49 -16.81 10.00
CA TRP A 85 7.17 -17.11 8.74
C TRP A 85 7.31 -18.62 8.59
N ALA A 86 7.04 -19.11 7.39
CA ALA A 86 7.14 -20.52 7.04
C ALA A 86 7.34 -20.66 5.52
N PRO A 87 7.90 -21.76 5.03
CA PRO A 87 7.80 -22.10 3.62
C PRO A 87 6.33 -22.21 3.20
N VAL A 88 5.99 -21.69 2.01
CA VAL A 88 4.60 -21.69 1.51
C VAL A 88 3.97 -23.09 1.54
N VAL A 89 4.73 -24.11 1.14
CA VAL A 89 4.28 -25.51 1.07
C VAL A 89 4.18 -26.19 2.44
N SER A 90 4.69 -25.56 3.50
CA SER A 90 4.72 -26.14 4.85
C SER A 90 3.59 -25.64 5.74
N ASP A 91 2.74 -24.73 5.26
CA ASP A 91 1.56 -24.26 6.00
C ASP A 91 0.39 -25.24 5.82
N PRO A 92 -0.04 -25.97 6.87
CA PRO A 92 -1.12 -26.94 6.76
C PRO A 92 -2.51 -26.29 6.82
N GLU A 93 -2.61 -25.03 7.25
CA GLU A 93 -3.89 -24.37 7.53
C GLU A 93 -4.49 -23.68 6.30
N TYR A 94 -3.67 -23.31 5.31
CA TYR A 94 -4.06 -22.46 4.20
C TYR A 94 -3.54 -22.99 2.85
N ASP A 95 -4.38 -22.91 1.81
CA ASP A 95 -3.99 -23.15 0.41
C ASP A 95 -3.57 -21.83 -0.22
N TRP A 96 -2.26 -21.59 -0.30
CA TRP A 96 -1.68 -20.33 -0.77
C TRP A 96 -1.57 -20.26 -2.28
N LYS A 97 -2.16 -19.21 -2.87
CA LYS A 97 -2.09 -18.92 -4.30
C LYS A 97 -1.48 -17.55 -4.55
N GLU A 98 -0.71 -17.46 -5.62
CA GLU A 98 -0.09 -16.20 -6.02
C GLU A 98 -1.10 -15.33 -6.78
N ASN A 99 -1.23 -14.06 -6.37
CA ASN A 99 -2.05 -13.06 -7.05
C ASN A 99 -1.20 -11.87 -7.52
N LYS A 100 -0.56 -12.00 -8.68
CA LYS A 100 0.30 -10.95 -9.26
C LYS A 100 -0.45 -9.66 -9.61
N ALA A 101 -1.74 -9.77 -9.93
CA ALA A 101 -2.56 -8.62 -10.28
C ALA A 101 -2.79 -7.71 -9.06
N GLU A 102 -3.09 -8.29 -7.89
CA GLU A 102 -3.28 -7.52 -6.65
C GLU A 102 -1.96 -6.90 -6.17
N LEU A 103 -0.83 -7.62 -6.28
CA LEU A 103 0.50 -7.07 -6.02
C LEU A 103 0.74 -5.79 -6.85
N THR A 104 0.55 -5.90 -8.17
CA THR A 104 0.77 -4.79 -9.12
C THR A 104 -0.15 -3.61 -8.81
N ARG A 105 -1.43 -3.88 -8.57
CA ARG A 105 -2.44 -2.87 -8.22
C ARG A 105 -2.03 -2.07 -6.98
N ARG A 106 -1.55 -2.73 -5.94
CA ARG A 106 -1.16 -2.07 -4.68
C ARG A 106 0.08 -1.20 -4.84
N LEU A 107 1.09 -1.69 -5.56
CA LEU A 107 2.29 -0.91 -5.83
C LEU A 107 1.98 0.30 -6.72
N GLN A 108 1.16 0.14 -7.75
CA GLN A 108 0.72 1.24 -8.62
C GLN A 108 -0.12 2.29 -7.87
N THR A 109 -1.05 1.85 -7.03
CA THR A 109 -1.90 2.76 -6.23
C THR A 109 -1.03 3.67 -5.36
N ARG A 110 0.01 3.14 -4.71
CA ARG A 110 0.94 3.96 -3.92
C ARG A 110 1.74 4.93 -4.79
N ALA A 111 2.23 4.49 -5.96
CA ALA A 111 2.98 5.36 -6.86
C ALA A 111 2.16 6.59 -7.30
N ILE A 112 0.88 6.38 -7.60
CA ILE A 112 -0.07 7.45 -7.97
C ILE A 112 -0.33 8.40 -6.79
N VAL A 113 -0.57 7.86 -5.59
CA VAL A 113 -0.78 8.68 -4.39
C VAL A 113 0.47 9.50 -4.04
N GLY A 114 1.66 8.90 -4.17
CA GLY A 114 2.94 9.58 -3.97
C GLY A 114 3.14 10.74 -4.93
N SER A 115 2.95 10.52 -6.24
CA SER A 115 3.14 11.57 -7.26
C SER A 115 2.12 12.70 -7.15
N THR A 116 0.87 12.38 -6.80
CA THR A 116 -0.20 13.37 -6.57
C THR A 116 0.12 14.25 -5.35
N THR A 117 0.63 13.63 -4.27
CA THR A 117 1.03 14.34 -3.05
C THR A 117 2.20 15.28 -3.32
N GLU A 118 3.23 14.81 -4.05
CA GLU A 118 4.37 15.64 -4.43
C GLU A 118 3.97 16.81 -5.34
N THR A 119 3.09 16.57 -6.31
CA THR A 119 2.57 17.61 -7.21
C THR A 119 1.81 18.67 -6.42
N SER A 120 0.92 18.25 -5.52
CA SER A 120 0.14 19.17 -4.67
C SER A 120 1.04 19.99 -3.75
N ALA A 121 2.02 19.35 -3.11
CA ALA A 121 3.00 20.03 -2.24
C ALA A 121 3.90 21.00 -3.02
N ARG A 122 4.20 20.71 -4.29
CA ARG A 122 4.97 21.60 -5.17
C ARG A 122 4.15 22.82 -5.58
N VAL A 123 2.88 22.65 -5.94
CA VAL A 123 1.97 23.76 -6.25
C VAL A 123 1.76 24.66 -5.04
N ALA A 124 1.53 24.09 -3.85
CA ALA A 124 1.41 24.86 -2.62
C ALA A 124 2.65 25.74 -2.34
N ARG A 125 3.86 25.20 -2.56
CA ARG A 125 5.11 25.97 -2.44
C ARG A 125 5.25 27.11 -3.47
N VAL A 126 4.71 26.95 -4.68
CA VAL A 126 4.73 28.04 -5.69
C VAL A 126 3.76 29.14 -5.31
N LEU A 127 2.57 28.78 -4.82
CA LEU A 127 1.56 29.75 -4.39
C LEU A 127 2.04 30.55 -3.18
N ASP A 128 2.60 29.89 -2.17
CA ASP A 128 3.18 30.55 -0.98
C ASP A 128 4.29 31.56 -1.36
N ARG A 129 5.16 31.19 -2.33
CA ARG A 129 6.20 32.10 -2.86
C ARG A 129 5.63 33.29 -3.66
N SER A 130 4.42 33.16 -4.20
CA SER A 130 3.75 34.25 -4.93
C SER A 130 3.03 35.24 -4.01
N GLU A 131 2.76 34.86 -2.76
CA GLU A 131 2.13 35.70 -1.74
C GLU A 131 3.15 36.45 -0.85
N ASP A 132 4.45 36.20 -1.04
CA ASP A 132 5.52 36.94 -0.37
C ASP A 132 5.48 38.43 -0.78
N PRO A 133 5.20 39.37 0.15
CA PRO A 133 5.02 40.79 -0.14
C PRO A 133 6.27 41.45 -0.75
N ALA A 134 7.45 40.82 -0.66
CA ALA A 134 8.67 41.29 -1.31
C ALA A 134 8.64 41.16 -2.85
N HIS A 135 7.79 40.30 -3.44
CA HIS A 135 7.74 40.10 -4.90
C HIS A 135 6.66 40.92 -5.62
N ARG A 136 5.68 41.48 -4.89
CA ARG A 136 4.53 42.20 -5.49
C ARG A 136 4.88 43.55 -6.16
N SER A 137 6.14 43.99 -6.09
CA SER A 137 6.62 45.28 -6.61
C SER A 137 7.22 45.22 -8.03
N ARG A 138 6.61 44.49 -8.98
CA ARG A 138 7.11 44.46 -10.38
C ARG A 138 6.07 44.65 -11.50
N TYR A 139 4.82 44.95 -11.20
CA TYR A 139 3.89 45.43 -12.22
C TYR A 139 3.78 46.97 -12.15
N PRO A 140 4.23 47.72 -13.17
CA PRO A 140 3.94 49.14 -13.25
C PRO A 140 2.44 49.32 -13.55
N GLN A 141 1.75 50.14 -12.77
CA GLN A 141 0.41 50.59 -13.11
C GLN A 141 0.47 51.36 -14.44
N GLY A 142 -0.28 50.88 -15.42
CA GLY A 142 -0.45 51.57 -16.70
C GLY A 142 -1.05 52.94 -16.48
N LYS A 143 -0.40 53.98 -17.03
CA LYS A 143 -0.96 55.32 -17.13
C LYS A 143 -2.13 55.28 -18.11
N ASP A 144 -3.26 55.77 -17.62
CA ASP A 144 -4.51 55.97 -18.34
C ASP A 144 -4.41 57.32 -19.07
N ASP A 145 -4.14 57.30 -20.38
CA ASP A 145 -4.22 58.49 -21.24
C ASP A 145 -5.54 58.42 -22.03
N GLY A 146 -6.55 59.11 -21.49
CA GLY A 146 -7.85 59.29 -22.14
C GLY A 146 -7.78 60.27 -23.33
N PRO A 147 -8.66 60.14 -24.35
CA PRO A 147 -8.63 61.01 -25.51
C PRO A 147 -9.42 62.31 -25.26
N ARG A 148 -8.96 63.39 -25.90
CA ARG A 148 -9.62 64.71 -25.97
C ARG A 148 -10.86 64.68 -26.85
#